data_AF-A0A832G0X6-F1
#
_entry.id   AF-A0A832G0X6-F1
#
_cell.length_a   1.000
_cell.length_b   1.000
_cell.length_c   1.000
_cell.angle_alpha   90.00
_cell.angle_beta   90.00
_cell.angle_gamma   90.00
#
_symmetry.space_group_name_H-M   'P 1'
#
loop_
_entity.id
_entity.type
_entity.pdbx_description
1 polymer ?
#
loop_
_entity_poly.entity_id
_entity_poly.type
_entity_poly.pdbx_seq_one_letter_code
_entity_poly.pdbx_strand_id
1 'polypeptide(L)'
;MVRRIYIIYHEDFRLHSIELAHPENPVRFDLGLEGIRGLAGIVSGRRVRLIEPPTGSLGIFKRVHSSSYVDWISSILRSRKTLWLDSDTYVSSGSIDALSRLAGAVQRAIVLALRGESSLILGRPPSHHAGFNGRAMGAPSQGFCIFNATALIGSILSKHGKTVIVDFDVHHGNGTQEILYNRGDITHIDIHQDPSTTFPYTGYPDQIGDGEGRGTKINIVVPPISGDDIYLDALRLVEIILDYIKPDFIVASAGFDAFRGDTDAVLSNVGSKFYYMIGRLLSAKNKIAVVTVLEGGYGDGLRRGLPAYIAGLLGVRKYPLDPMSYSSRGAWKLYWEYKRHLINNIIENSKIMLPEEYVREYQYNKWRTIKSNIRRKHRRTRKRR
;
A
#
# COMPACT_ATOMS: atom_id res chain seq x y z
N MET A 1 11.90 5.24 -15.98
CA MET A 1 10.88 4.19 -16.21
C MET A 1 11.51 2.82 -16.22
N VAL A 2 10.79 1.84 -15.66
CA VAL A 2 11.26 0.45 -15.56
C VAL A 2 11.32 -0.15 -16.96
N ARG A 3 12.49 -0.69 -17.33
CA ARG A 3 12.67 -1.30 -18.66
C ARG A 3 11.98 -2.66 -18.74
N ARG A 4 12.10 -3.43 -17.67
CA ARG A 4 11.56 -4.78 -17.49
C ARG A 4 11.11 -4.98 -16.04
N ILE A 5 10.03 -5.72 -15.85
CA ILE A 5 9.58 -6.19 -14.54
C ILE A 5 9.61 -7.72 -14.51
N TYR A 6 10.03 -8.27 -13.36
CA TYR A 6 9.94 -9.70 -13.06
C TYR A 6 8.68 -9.98 -12.25
N ILE A 7 7.82 -10.86 -12.74
CA ILE A 7 6.65 -11.35 -12.00
C ILE A 7 7.07 -12.63 -11.29
N ILE A 8 7.15 -12.58 -9.97
CA ILE A 8 7.48 -13.71 -9.11
C ILE A 8 6.16 -14.38 -8.72
N TYR A 9 5.95 -15.60 -9.21
CA TYR A 9 4.71 -16.36 -9.01
C TYR A 9 5.04 -17.85 -8.82
N HIS A 10 4.15 -18.59 -8.18
CA HIS A 10 4.26 -20.04 -8.03
C HIS A 10 2.89 -20.65 -7.74
N GLU A 11 2.67 -21.89 -8.18
CA GLU A 11 1.40 -22.59 -8.01
C GLU A 11 1.05 -22.82 -6.52
N ASP A 12 2.04 -23.05 -5.65
CA ASP A 12 1.83 -23.24 -4.20
C ASP A 12 1.06 -22.10 -3.52
N PHE A 13 1.04 -20.88 -4.09
CA PHE A 13 0.23 -19.78 -3.56
C PHE A 13 -1.27 -20.10 -3.57
N ARG A 14 -1.74 -21.02 -4.42
CA ARG A 14 -3.13 -21.53 -4.41
C ARG A 14 -3.42 -22.45 -3.23
N LEU A 15 -2.40 -23.04 -2.61
CA LEU A 15 -2.56 -24.04 -1.56
C LEU A 15 -2.99 -23.44 -0.20
N HIS A 16 -2.83 -22.13 -0.01
CA HIS A 16 -3.44 -21.42 1.13
C HIS A 16 -4.96 -21.27 0.92
N SER A 17 -5.72 -22.35 1.02
CA SER A 17 -7.17 -22.33 0.75
C SER A 17 -7.98 -22.82 1.94
N ILE A 18 -9.20 -22.32 2.07
CA ILE A 18 -10.22 -22.83 3.00
C ILE A 18 -11.47 -23.20 2.19
N GLU A 19 -12.22 -24.20 2.64
CA GLU A 19 -13.46 -24.63 1.97
C GLU A 19 -14.60 -23.61 2.11
N LEU A 20 -14.54 -22.79 3.16
CA LEU A 20 -15.50 -21.72 3.41
C LEU A 20 -15.31 -20.56 2.42
N ALA A 21 -16.40 -19.88 2.07
CA ALA A 21 -16.33 -18.65 1.29
C ALA A 21 -15.55 -17.59 2.09
N HIS A 22 -14.44 -17.12 1.52
CA HIS A 22 -13.58 -16.13 2.13
C HIS A 22 -13.10 -15.13 1.06
N PRO A 23 -13.08 -13.80 1.33
CA PRO A 23 -12.60 -12.83 0.35
C PRO A 23 -11.17 -13.12 -0.09
N GLU A 24 -10.28 -13.40 0.86
CA GLU A 24 -8.91 -13.86 0.59
C GLU A 24 -8.91 -15.36 0.23
N ASN A 25 -8.92 -15.67 -1.07
CA ASN A 25 -9.01 -17.02 -1.60
C ASN A 25 -8.10 -17.23 -2.85
N PRO A 26 -7.85 -18.49 -3.28
CA PRO A 26 -6.97 -18.79 -4.41
C PRO A 26 -7.39 -18.18 -5.75
N VAL A 27 -8.68 -17.92 -5.99
CA VAL A 27 -9.16 -17.35 -7.26
C VAL A 27 -8.51 -15.99 -7.51
N ARG A 28 -8.20 -15.22 -6.46
CA ARG A 28 -7.47 -13.95 -6.57
C ARG A 28 -6.13 -14.12 -7.30
N PHE A 29 -5.41 -15.20 -7.03
CA PHE A 29 -4.16 -15.49 -7.72
C PHE A 29 -4.40 -15.71 -9.22
N ASP A 30 -5.46 -16.44 -9.57
CA ASP A 30 -5.85 -16.66 -10.96
C ASP A 30 -6.25 -15.36 -11.66
N LEU A 31 -7.04 -14.50 -11.00
CA LEU A 31 -7.43 -13.19 -11.51
C LEU A 31 -6.21 -12.30 -11.78
N GLY A 32 -5.25 -12.26 -10.85
CA GLY A 32 -4.03 -11.49 -11.02
C GLY A 32 -3.18 -12.03 -12.19
N LEU A 33 -3.07 -13.35 -12.31
CA LEU A 33 -2.36 -13.99 -13.42
C LEU A 33 -3.05 -13.76 -14.76
N GLU A 34 -4.38 -13.79 -14.80
CA GLU A 34 -5.21 -13.43 -15.96
C GLU A 34 -4.95 -11.98 -16.39
N GLY A 35 -5.01 -11.03 -15.45
CA GLY A 35 -4.72 -9.62 -15.71
C GLY A 35 -3.31 -9.41 -16.28
N ILE A 36 -2.30 -10.06 -15.69
CA ILE A 36 -0.92 -10.00 -16.19
C ILE A 36 -0.79 -10.60 -17.60
N ARG A 37 -1.43 -11.75 -17.85
CA ARG A 37 -1.46 -12.37 -19.19
C ARG A 37 -2.17 -11.49 -20.21
N GLY A 38 -3.18 -10.72 -19.79
CA GLY A 38 -3.87 -9.72 -20.62
C GLY A 38 -2.96 -8.59 -21.13
N LEU A 39 -1.75 -8.42 -20.58
CA LEU A 39 -0.74 -7.50 -21.14
C LEU A 39 -0.08 -8.04 -22.41
N ALA A 40 -0.26 -9.32 -22.74
CA ALA A 40 0.23 -9.90 -23.98
C ALA A 40 -0.37 -9.13 -25.18
N GLY A 41 0.48 -8.77 -26.15
CA GLY A 41 0.09 -7.95 -27.31
C GLY A 41 0.13 -6.44 -27.07
N ILE A 42 0.04 -5.97 -25.82
CA ILE A 42 0.24 -4.54 -25.46
C ILE A 42 1.72 -4.30 -25.10
N VAL A 43 2.31 -5.24 -24.38
CA VAL A 43 3.68 -5.19 -23.90
C VAL A 43 4.45 -6.38 -24.46
N SER A 44 5.66 -6.13 -24.98
CA SER A 44 6.55 -7.21 -25.39
C SER A 44 6.87 -8.12 -24.20
N GLY A 45 6.77 -9.45 -24.39
CA GLY A 45 7.11 -10.45 -23.38
C GLY A 45 8.56 -10.36 -22.85
N ARG A 46 9.46 -9.62 -23.52
CA ARG A 46 10.81 -9.32 -23.00
C ARG A 46 10.81 -8.32 -21.83
N ARG A 47 9.72 -7.57 -21.65
CA ARG A 47 9.54 -6.55 -20.61
C ARG A 47 8.77 -7.05 -19.39
N VAL A 48 7.98 -8.13 -19.51
CA VAL A 48 7.31 -8.79 -18.40
C VAL A 48 7.79 -10.23 -18.35
N ARG A 49 8.62 -10.57 -17.35
CA ARG A 49 9.21 -11.92 -17.23
C ARG A 49 8.64 -12.65 -16.03
N LEU A 50 7.95 -13.73 -16.27
CA LEU A 50 7.48 -14.64 -15.23
C LEU A 50 8.67 -15.49 -14.73
N ILE A 51 8.83 -15.58 -13.41
CA ILE A 51 9.85 -16.41 -12.75
C ILE A 51 9.27 -17.07 -11.51
N GLU A 52 9.79 -18.25 -11.19
CA GLU A 52 9.44 -18.98 -9.97
C GLU A 52 10.47 -18.71 -8.86
N PRO A 53 10.02 -18.45 -7.62
CA PRO A 53 10.91 -18.37 -6.47
C PRO A 53 11.25 -19.76 -5.93
N PRO A 54 12.42 -19.93 -5.28
CA PRO A 54 12.67 -21.13 -4.48
C PRO A 54 11.73 -21.19 -3.27
N THR A 55 11.72 -22.29 -2.54
CA THR A 55 11.20 -22.30 -1.16
C THR A 55 12.20 -21.59 -0.24
N GLY A 56 11.68 -20.87 0.76
CA GLY A 56 12.47 -20.16 1.75
C GLY A 56 12.07 -20.54 3.17
N SER A 57 12.99 -20.34 4.11
CA SER A 57 12.70 -20.54 5.54
C SER A 57 11.82 -19.41 6.08
N LEU A 58 10.74 -19.77 6.76
CA LEU A 58 9.89 -18.81 7.49
C LEU A 58 10.65 -18.02 8.56
N GLY A 59 11.80 -18.55 9.02
CA GLY A 59 12.68 -17.85 9.97
C GLY A 59 13.18 -16.49 9.49
N ILE A 60 13.15 -16.20 8.18
CA ILE A 60 13.49 -14.87 7.65
C ILE A 60 12.59 -13.77 8.22
N PHE A 61 11.33 -14.08 8.53
CA PHE A 61 10.36 -13.11 9.05
C PHE A 61 10.67 -12.66 10.48
N LYS A 62 11.53 -13.39 11.23
CA LYS A 62 12.02 -12.96 12.56
C LYS A 62 12.81 -11.65 12.55
N ARG A 63 13.16 -11.14 11.35
CA ARG A 63 13.79 -9.83 11.18
C ARG A 63 12.83 -8.66 11.42
N VAL A 64 11.53 -8.90 11.29
CA VAL A 64 10.48 -7.87 11.41
C VAL A 64 9.31 -8.28 12.31
N HIS A 65 9.22 -9.56 12.64
CA HIS A 65 8.30 -10.14 13.63
C HIS A 65 9.06 -10.60 14.86
N SER A 66 8.37 -10.72 16.00
CA SER A 66 8.96 -11.36 17.16
C SER A 66 9.28 -12.83 16.88
N SER A 67 10.38 -13.32 17.47
CA SER A 67 10.75 -14.73 17.35
C SER A 67 9.62 -15.65 17.82
N SER A 68 8.96 -15.29 18.92
CA SER A 68 7.84 -16.05 19.48
C SER A 68 6.65 -16.14 18.54
N TYR A 69 6.30 -15.05 17.84
CA TYR A 69 5.21 -15.06 16.86
C TYR A 69 5.55 -15.98 15.68
N VAL A 70 6.74 -15.84 15.11
CA VAL A 70 7.18 -16.69 13.97
C VAL A 70 7.24 -18.16 14.36
N ASP A 71 7.74 -18.47 15.56
CA ASP A 71 7.83 -19.85 16.05
C ASP A 71 6.45 -20.46 16.33
N TRP A 72 5.53 -19.66 16.89
CA TRP A 72 4.13 -20.05 17.11
C TRP A 72 3.42 -20.35 15.79
N ILE A 73 3.44 -19.42 14.83
CA ILE A 73 2.86 -19.63 13.49
C ILE A 73 3.50 -20.84 12.80
N SER A 74 4.82 -20.98 12.85
CA SER A 74 5.52 -22.12 12.25
C SER A 74 5.08 -23.45 12.88
N SER A 75 4.78 -23.48 14.18
CA SER A 75 4.26 -24.66 14.87
C SER A 75 2.85 -25.02 14.40
N ILE A 76 1.97 -24.03 14.27
CA ILE A 76 0.62 -24.21 13.74
C ILE A 76 0.68 -24.76 12.31
N LEU A 77 1.50 -24.14 11.45
CA LEU A 77 1.64 -24.52 10.04
C LEU A 77 2.15 -25.97 9.87
N ARG A 78 3.05 -26.43 10.73
CA ARG A 78 3.54 -27.83 10.72
C ARG A 78 2.45 -28.86 10.98
N SER A 79 1.37 -28.48 11.67
CA SER A 79 0.24 -29.38 11.89
C SER A 79 -0.55 -29.67 10.62
N ARG A 80 -0.40 -28.84 9.57
CA ARG A 80 -1.18 -28.88 8.32
C ARG A 80 -2.70 -28.92 8.55
N LYS A 81 -3.18 -28.39 9.68
CA LYS A 81 -4.60 -28.26 9.99
C LYS A 81 -5.13 -26.90 9.54
N THR A 82 -6.41 -26.86 9.22
CA THR A 82 -7.13 -25.60 9.03
C THR A 82 -7.53 -25.03 10.39
N LEU A 83 -7.08 -23.81 10.66
CA LEU A 83 -7.27 -23.13 11.94
C LEU A 83 -7.46 -21.63 11.70
N TRP A 84 -8.21 -20.98 12.58
CA TRP A 84 -8.37 -19.53 12.61
C TRP A 84 -7.39 -18.95 13.63
N LEU A 85 -6.50 -18.07 13.17
CA LEU A 85 -5.57 -17.32 14.04
C LEU A 85 -6.31 -16.20 14.79
N ASP A 86 -7.35 -15.65 14.15
CA ASP A 86 -8.31 -14.71 14.72
C ASP A 86 -9.64 -14.78 13.93
N SER A 87 -10.50 -13.76 14.05
CA SER A 87 -11.84 -13.74 13.45
C SER A 87 -11.86 -13.74 11.92
N ASP A 88 -10.76 -13.37 11.26
CA ASP A 88 -10.72 -13.26 9.79
C ASP A 88 -9.48 -13.90 9.16
N THR A 89 -8.45 -14.22 9.94
CA THR A 89 -7.19 -14.72 9.42
C THR A 89 -7.08 -16.21 9.68
N TYR A 90 -7.13 -17.01 8.63
CA TYR A 90 -7.01 -18.46 8.70
C TYR A 90 -5.63 -18.95 8.28
N VAL A 91 -5.34 -20.20 8.63
CA VAL A 91 -4.34 -21.05 8.01
C VAL A 91 -5.01 -22.36 7.60
N SER A 92 -4.38 -23.07 6.68
CA SER A 92 -4.84 -24.32 6.10
C SER A 92 -3.68 -25.27 5.83
N SER A 93 -3.99 -26.49 5.40
CA SER A 93 -3.01 -27.55 5.15
C SER A 93 -1.88 -27.14 4.20
N GLY A 94 -2.17 -26.32 3.19
CA GLY A 94 -1.20 -25.83 2.22
C GLY A 94 -0.57 -24.47 2.54
N SER A 95 -0.91 -23.87 3.69
CA SER A 95 -0.40 -22.55 4.05
C SER A 95 1.10 -22.55 4.31
N ILE A 96 1.66 -23.66 4.80
CA ILE A 96 3.11 -23.78 5.01
C ILE A 96 3.87 -23.70 3.68
N ASP A 97 3.32 -24.31 2.62
CA ASP A 97 3.92 -24.34 1.30
C ASP A 97 3.84 -22.95 0.64
N ALA A 98 2.66 -22.31 0.71
CA ALA A 98 2.45 -20.94 0.22
C ALA A 98 3.37 -19.91 0.91
N LEU A 99 3.46 -19.95 2.25
CA LEU A 99 4.30 -19.01 3.02
C LEU A 99 5.80 -19.30 2.84
N SER A 100 6.19 -20.57 2.65
CA SER A 100 7.57 -20.91 2.32
C SER A 100 7.95 -20.39 0.93
N ARG A 101 7.03 -20.42 -0.04
CA ARG A 101 7.24 -19.74 -1.34
C ARG A 101 7.27 -18.23 -1.19
N LEU A 102 6.43 -17.64 -0.34
CA LEU A 102 6.49 -16.19 -0.08
C LEU A 102 7.86 -15.79 0.49
N ALA A 103 8.41 -16.56 1.43
CA ALA A 103 9.75 -16.33 1.97
C ALA A 103 10.84 -16.35 0.87
N GLY A 104 10.79 -17.34 -0.03
CA GLY A 104 11.71 -17.40 -1.18
C GLY A 104 11.47 -16.29 -2.21
N ALA A 105 10.22 -15.87 -2.42
CA ALA A 105 9.85 -14.76 -3.29
C ALA A 105 10.40 -13.44 -2.78
N VAL A 106 10.29 -13.18 -1.48
CA VAL A 106 10.89 -12.02 -0.81
C VAL A 106 12.41 -12.00 -1.02
N GLN A 107 13.09 -13.12 -0.77
CA GLN A 107 14.53 -13.23 -1.00
C GLN A 107 14.89 -12.94 -2.47
N ARG A 108 14.13 -13.50 -3.41
CA ARG A 108 14.35 -13.29 -4.85
C ARG A 108 14.13 -11.83 -5.26
N ALA A 109 13.08 -11.18 -4.75
CA ALA A 109 12.77 -9.79 -5.01
C ALA A 109 13.89 -8.86 -4.50
N ILE A 110 14.41 -9.10 -3.29
CA ILE A 110 15.53 -8.35 -2.72
C ILE A 110 16.78 -8.48 -3.62
N VAL A 111 17.11 -9.70 -4.07
CA VAL A 111 18.26 -9.92 -4.96
C VAL A 111 18.11 -9.18 -6.29
N LEU A 112 16.90 -9.13 -6.85
CA LEU A 112 16.62 -8.37 -8.07
C LEU A 112 16.76 -6.87 -7.82
N ALA A 113 16.20 -6.36 -6.73
CA ALA A 113 16.26 -4.95 -6.37
C ALA A 113 17.70 -4.46 -6.20
N LEU A 114 18.54 -5.23 -5.50
CA LEU A 114 19.97 -4.93 -5.34
C LEU A 114 20.75 -4.90 -6.66
N ARG A 115 20.22 -5.50 -7.73
CA ARG A 115 20.76 -5.44 -9.10
C ARG A 115 20.14 -4.32 -9.94
N GLY A 116 19.27 -3.50 -9.35
CA GLY A 116 18.54 -2.44 -10.05
C GLY A 116 17.36 -2.94 -10.89
N GLU A 117 16.90 -4.17 -10.67
CA GLU A 117 15.77 -4.77 -11.38
C GLU A 117 14.49 -4.68 -10.55
N SER A 118 13.37 -4.34 -11.20
CA SER A 118 12.07 -4.26 -10.53
C SER A 118 11.33 -5.60 -10.58
N SER A 119 10.56 -5.88 -9.54
CA SER A 119 9.79 -7.13 -9.43
C SER A 119 8.41 -6.89 -8.84
N LEU A 120 7.48 -7.79 -9.14
CA LEU A 120 6.18 -7.91 -8.48
C LEU A 120 6.04 -9.32 -7.94
N ILE A 121 5.78 -9.46 -6.64
CA ILE A 121 5.43 -10.73 -6.02
C ILE A 121 3.91 -10.90 -6.15
N LEU A 122 3.50 -11.78 -7.07
CA LEU A 122 2.11 -12.22 -7.18
C LEU A 122 1.92 -13.35 -6.15
N GLY A 123 1.95 -12.99 -4.87
CA GLY A 123 1.93 -13.95 -3.76
C GLY A 123 0.68 -13.79 -2.91
N ARG A 124 0.37 -14.83 -2.14
CA ARG A 124 -0.65 -14.82 -1.08
C ARG A 124 -0.30 -15.82 0.02
N PRO A 125 -0.78 -15.64 1.27
CA PRO A 125 -1.65 -14.55 1.77
C PRO A 125 -1.02 -13.15 1.73
N PRO A 126 -1.82 -12.06 1.85
CA PRO A 126 -1.33 -10.68 1.93
C PRO A 126 -0.50 -10.45 3.21
N SER A 127 0.05 -9.24 3.34
CA SER A 127 1.20 -8.99 4.22
C SER A 127 1.10 -7.75 5.11
N HIS A 128 0.52 -6.64 4.61
CA HIS A 128 0.70 -5.31 5.23
C HIS A 128 -0.02 -5.09 6.58
N HIS A 129 -0.97 -5.94 6.96
CA HIS A 129 -1.66 -5.86 8.26
C HIS A 129 -0.96 -6.66 9.38
N ALA A 130 -0.05 -7.58 9.05
CA ALA A 130 0.67 -8.35 10.06
C ALA A 130 1.71 -7.46 10.76
N GLY A 131 1.46 -7.12 12.02
CA GLY A 131 2.35 -6.40 12.92
C GLY A 131 3.36 -7.30 13.62
N PHE A 132 4.11 -6.74 14.57
CA PHE A 132 5.28 -7.40 15.17
C PHE A 132 4.93 -8.72 15.88
N ASN A 133 3.71 -8.83 16.42
CA ASN A 133 3.17 -10.03 17.07
C ASN A 133 1.87 -10.52 16.41
N GLY A 134 1.68 -10.25 15.12
CA GLY A 134 0.44 -10.55 14.41
C GLY A 134 -0.50 -9.35 14.35
N ARG A 135 -1.43 -9.21 15.31
CA ARG A 135 -2.34 -8.04 15.30
C ARG A 135 -1.57 -6.76 15.58
N ALA A 136 -1.90 -5.69 14.86
CA ALA A 136 -1.15 -4.43 14.91
C ALA A 136 -2.01 -3.25 15.32
N MET A 137 -1.43 -2.31 16.07
CA MET A 137 -2.04 -1.01 16.42
C MET A 137 -3.46 -1.09 17.04
N GLY A 138 -3.77 -2.18 17.75
CA GLY A 138 -5.09 -2.39 18.37
C GLY A 138 -6.21 -2.79 17.41
N ALA A 139 -5.89 -3.14 16.16
CA ALA A 139 -6.85 -3.66 15.19
C ALA A 139 -7.54 -4.96 15.71
N PRO A 140 -8.80 -5.21 15.31
CA PRO A 140 -9.55 -6.35 15.82
C PRO A 140 -9.01 -7.72 15.34
N SER A 141 -8.24 -7.74 14.25
CA SER A 141 -7.72 -8.93 13.58
C SER A 141 -6.43 -8.60 12.81
N GLN A 142 -5.86 -9.59 12.12
CA GLN A 142 -4.69 -9.45 11.26
C GLN A 142 -5.03 -9.17 9.80
N GLY A 143 -6.32 -8.99 9.44
CA GLY A 143 -6.72 -8.61 8.08
C GLY A 143 -6.21 -9.59 7.03
N PHE A 144 -6.40 -10.88 7.28
CA PHE A 144 -5.94 -11.99 6.44
C PHE A 144 -4.40 -12.19 6.38
N CYS A 145 -3.61 -11.31 6.99
CA CYS A 145 -2.17 -11.29 6.85
C CYS A 145 -1.48 -12.15 7.92
N ILE A 146 -0.45 -12.91 7.53
CA ILE A 146 0.30 -13.78 8.46
C ILE A 146 1.73 -13.28 8.66
N PHE A 147 2.42 -12.94 7.58
CA PHE A 147 3.77 -12.37 7.67
C PHE A 147 3.87 -11.13 6.80
N ASN A 148 4.60 -10.14 7.28
CA ASN A 148 4.77 -8.86 6.61
C ASN A 148 5.97 -8.87 5.66
N ALA A 149 5.71 -9.11 4.38
CA ALA A 149 6.71 -9.15 3.33
C ALA A 149 7.22 -7.76 2.98
N THR A 150 6.34 -6.76 2.92
CA THR A 150 6.70 -5.35 2.62
C THR A 150 7.69 -4.79 3.63
N ALA A 151 7.39 -4.92 4.93
CA ALA A 151 8.27 -4.44 5.99
C ALA A 151 9.61 -5.20 6.00
N LEU A 152 9.62 -6.49 5.71
CA LEU A 152 10.83 -7.30 5.59
C LEU A 152 11.73 -6.82 4.45
N ILE A 153 11.16 -6.62 3.26
CA ILE A 153 11.89 -6.12 2.09
C ILE A 153 12.45 -4.73 2.37
N GLY A 154 11.62 -3.81 2.88
CA GLY A 154 12.06 -2.45 3.23
C GLY A 154 13.17 -2.42 4.27
N SER A 155 13.08 -3.25 5.31
CA SER A 155 14.09 -3.37 6.37
C SER A 155 15.42 -3.94 5.90
N ILE A 156 15.43 -4.74 4.84
CA ILE A 156 16.67 -5.25 4.24
C ILE A 156 17.25 -4.22 3.26
N LEU A 157 16.44 -3.66 2.37
CA LEU A 157 16.90 -2.69 1.36
C LEU A 157 17.38 -1.37 1.96
N SER A 158 16.82 -0.93 3.09
CA SER A 158 17.29 0.27 3.82
C SER A 158 18.75 0.21 4.25
N LYS A 159 19.31 -1.00 4.40
CA LYS A 159 20.74 -1.19 4.70
C LYS A 159 21.65 -0.94 3.49
N HIS A 160 21.07 -0.85 2.30
CA HIS A 160 21.79 -0.70 1.03
C HIS A 160 21.49 0.64 0.32
N GLY A 161 20.50 1.40 0.78
CA GLY A 161 20.11 2.67 0.19
C GLY A 161 18.83 3.23 0.77
N LYS A 162 18.55 4.50 0.47
CA LYS A 162 17.34 5.19 0.92
C LYS A 162 16.12 4.45 0.40
N THR A 163 15.27 4.00 1.31
CA THR A 163 14.14 3.14 0.99
C THR A 163 12.83 3.82 1.40
N VAL A 164 11.88 3.85 0.48
CA VAL A 164 10.52 4.34 0.74
C VAL A 164 9.55 3.20 0.51
N ILE A 165 8.59 3.05 1.41
CA ILE A 165 7.44 2.17 1.23
C ILE A 165 6.26 3.04 0.80
N VAL A 166 5.59 2.65 -0.28
CA VAL A 166 4.35 3.28 -0.74
C VAL A 166 3.25 2.23 -0.70
N ASP A 167 2.28 2.40 0.19
CA ASP A 167 1.08 1.59 0.30
C ASP A 167 -0.10 2.30 -0.38
N PHE A 168 -0.78 1.58 -1.27
CA PHE A 168 -1.97 2.05 -1.96
C PHE A 168 -3.13 1.06 -1.93
N ASP A 169 -3.04 0.05 -1.06
CA ASP A 169 -4.21 -0.70 -0.63
C ASP A 169 -5.24 0.25 -0.01
N VAL A 170 -6.53 -0.05 -0.18
CA VAL A 170 -7.58 0.84 0.34
C VAL A 170 -7.61 0.85 1.87
N HIS A 171 -7.06 -0.18 2.52
CA HIS A 171 -6.91 -0.28 3.97
C HIS A 171 -5.53 0.21 4.40
N HIS A 172 -5.47 0.83 5.57
CA HIS A 172 -4.20 1.24 6.16
C HIS A 172 -3.31 0.02 6.44
N GLY A 173 -2.05 0.06 5.98
CA GLY A 173 -1.01 -0.93 6.23
C GLY A 173 -0.48 -0.87 7.67
N ASN A 174 -1.37 -1.04 8.65
CA ASN A 174 -1.11 -0.90 10.09
C ASN A 174 0.00 -1.81 10.61
N GLY A 175 0.14 -3.02 10.09
CA GLY A 175 1.23 -3.93 10.45
C GLY A 175 2.58 -3.40 9.99
N THR A 176 2.65 -2.94 8.73
CA THR A 176 3.85 -2.32 8.16
C THR A 176 4.24 -1.08 8.95
N GLN A 177 3.25 -0.23 9.27
CA GLN A 177 3.47 0.98 10.06
C GLN A 177 3.95 0.67 11.48
N GLU A 178 3.35 -0.30 12.18
CA GLU A 178 3.75 -0.70 13.54
C GLU A 178 5.19 -1.21 13.58
N ILE A 179 5.53 -2.15 12.70
CA ILE A 179 6.88 -2.74 12.63
C ILE A 179 7.94 -1.67 12.40
N LEU A 180 7.61 -0.65 11.61
CA LEU A 180 8.55 0.39 11.21
C LEU A 180 8.39 1.69 12.01
N TYR A 181 7.52 1.72 13.03
CA TYR A 181 7.04 2.96 13.65
C TYR A 181 8.17 3.89 14.12
N ASN A 182 9.23 3.27 14.67
CA ASN A 182 10.40 3.96 15.22
C ASN A 182 11.59 4.06 14.24
N ARG A 183 11.45 3.55 13.00
CA ARG A 183 12.52 3.50 12.00
C ARG A 183 12.59 4.82 11.23
N GLY A 184 13.65 5.59 11.46
CA GLY A 184 13.91 6.87 10.79
C GLY A 184 14.54 6.77 9.40
N ASP A 185 15.05 5.59 9.03
CA ASP A 185 15.70 5.29 7.76
C ASP A 185 14.73 4.77 6.69
N ILE A 186 13.45 4.59 7.02
CA ILE A 186 12.39 4.15 6.11
C ILE A 186 11.18 5.08 6.24
N THR A 187 10.84 5.75 5.15
CA THR A 187 9.57 6.50 5.05
C THR A 187 8.47 5.57 4.56
N HIS A 188 7.34 5.54 5.28
CA HIS A 188 6.12 4.83 4.91
C HIS A 188 5.07 5.87 4.49
N ILE A 189 4.65 5.81 3.23
CA ILE A 189 3.59 6.65 2.67
C ILE A 189 2.41 5.73 2.38
N ASP A 190 1.27 5.99 3.00
CA ASP A 190 0.11 5.11 2.94
C ASP A 190 -1.11 5.90 2.48
N ILE A 191 -1.77 5.47 1.40
CA ILE A 191 -2.99 6.09 0.87
C ILE A 191 -4.16 5.14 1.12
N HIS A 192 -4.97 5.42 2.13
CA HIS A 192 -6.08 4.55 2.54
C HIS A 192 -7.37 5.32 2.83
N GLN A 193 -8.48 4.60 2.81
CA GLN A 193 -9.78 5.12 3.18
C GLN A 193 -9.84 5.47 4.67
N ASP A 194 -10.61 6.50 4.97
CA ASP A 194 -10.89 7.03 6.29
C ASP A 194 -11.00 5.94 7.39
N PRO A 195 -10.10 5.96 8.39
CA PRO A 195 -10.07 4.96 9.46
C PRO A 195 -11.31 4.97 10.35
N SER A 196 -12.15 6.00 10.32
CA SER A 196 -13.44 5.96 11.02
C SER A 196 -14.50 5.10 10.31
N THR A 197 -14.23 4.64 9.09
CA THR A 197 -15.22 4.01 8.20
C THR A 197 -14.87 2.60 7.77
N THR A 198 -13.61 2.18 7.89
CA THR A 198 -13.17 0.86 7.45
C THR A 198 -12.08 0.28 8.35
N PHE A 199 -11.94 -1.04 8.31
CA PHE A 199 -10.81 -1.76 8.90
C PHE A 199 -9.48 -1.20 8.36
N PRO A 200 -8.40 -1.12 9.14
CA PRO A 200 -8.21 -1.57 10.53
C PRO A 200 -8.53 -0.52 11.60
N TYR A 201 -9.26 0.56 11.26
CA TYR A 201 -9.56 1.67 12.16
C TYR A 201 -8.33 2.42 12.70
N THR A 202 -7.24 2.42 11.94
CA THR A 202 -5.97 3.11 12.22
C THR A 202 -5.44 3.77 10.96
N GLY A 203 -4.40 4.59 11.06
CA GLY A 203 -3.86 5.38 9.94
C GLY A 203 -4.26 6.85 10.01
N TYR A 204 -4.51 7.40 11.20
CA TYR A 204 -4.84 8.81 11.32
C TYR A 204 -3.63 9.69 10.95
N PRO A 205 -3.83 10.92 10.41
CA PRO A 205 -2.72 11.76 9.96
C PRO A 205 -1.73 12.19 11.06
N ASP A 206 -2.09 12.04 12.34
CA ASP A 206 -1.27 12.32 13.52
C ASP A 206 -0.43 11.10 13.99
N GLN A 207 -0.68 9.91 13.44
CA GLN A 207 0.11 8.70 13.69
C GLN A 207 1.40 8.69 12.85
N ILE A 208 2.32 9.59 13.18
CA ILE A 208 3.47 9.96 12.34
C ILE A 208 4.79 9.22 12.65
N GLY A 209 4.74 8.16 13.47
CA GLY A 209 5.93 7.49 14.02
C GLY A 209 6.42 8.13 15.32
N ASP A 210 7.39 7.49 15.96
CA ASP A 210 7.99 7.95 17.22
C ASP A 210 9.53 7.79 17.21
N GLY A 211 10.22 8.41 18.17
CA GLY A 211 11.68 8.40 18.26
C GLY A 211 12.34 8.85 16.96
N GLU A 212 13.27 8.03 16.45
CA GLU A 212 13.93 8.31 15.17
C GLU A 212 12.98 8.28 13.96
N GLY A 213 11.87 7.54 14.08
CA GLY A 213 10.83 7.41 13.06
C GLY A 213 9.82 8.56 13.02
N ARG A 214 9.85 9.50 13.95
CA ARG A 214 8.90 10.63 13.96
C ARG A 214 8.98 11.42 12.65
N GLY A 215 7.82 11.60 12.01
CA GLY A 215 7.68 12.31 10.74
C GLY A 215 7.99 11.48 9.49
N THR A 216 8.24 10.18 9.64
CA THR A 216 8.49 9.24 8.53
C THR A 216 7.28 8.37 8.18
N LYS A 217 6.21 8.43 8.98
CA LYS A 217 4.93 7.76 8.70
C LYS A 217 3.93 8.79 8.21
N ILE A 218 3.47 8.63 6.97
CA ILE A 218 2.70 9.64 6.23
C ILE A 218 1.40 8.98 5.78
N ASN A 219 0.33 9.25 6.54
CA ASN A 219 -0.99 8.71 6.28
C ASN A 219 -1.83 9.70 5.45
N ILE A 220 -2.03 9.39 4.17
CA ILE A 220 -2.84 10.15 3.22
C ILE A 220 -4.26 9.58 3.23
N VAL A 221 -5.09 10.12 4.12
CA VAL A 221 -6.46 9.66 4.30
C VAL A 221 -7.39 10.18 3.20
N VAL A 222 -8.14 9.27 2.56
CA VAL A 222 -9.19 9.60 1.58
C VAL A 222 -10.59 9.26 2.10
N PRO A 223 -11.62 10.04 1.77
CA PRO A 223 -13.01 9.69 2.12
C PRO A 223 -13.50 8.41 1.43
N PRO A 224 -14.54 7.75 1.96
CA PRO A 224 -15.22 6.66 1.27
C PRO A 224 -15.74 7.07 -0.11
N ILE A 225 -15.78 6.12 -1.05
CA ILE A 225 -16.29 6.32 -2.42
C ILE A 225 -15.47 7.39 -3.18
N SER A 226 -14.23 7.65 -2.76
CA SER A 226 -13.32 8.53 -3.51
C SER A 226 -12.99 7.92 -4.88
N GLY A 227 -13.08 8.73 -5.92
CA GLY A 227 -12.75 8.37 -7.29
C GLY A 227 -11.29 8.65 -7.65
N ASP A 228 -10.95 8.42 -8.92
CA ASP A 228 -9.62 8.69 -9.47
C ASP A 228 -9.16 10.12 -9.19
N ASP A 229 -10.06 11.10 -9.23
CA ASP A 229 -9.74 12.52 -9.05
C ASP A 229 -9.08 12.86 -7.70
N ILE A 230 -9.60 12.34 -6.58
CA ILE A 230 -9.00 12.51 -5.25
C ILE A 230 -7.68 11.72 -5.14
N TYR A 231 -7.66 10.48 -5.63
CA TYR A 231 -6.46 9.65 -5.58
C TYR A 231 -5.31 10.26 -6.42
N LEU A 232 -5.61 10.85 -7.58
CA LEU A 232 -4.63 11.56 -8.40
C LEU A 232 -4.11 12.83 -7.70
N ASP A 233 -4.94 13.53 -6.91
CA ASP A 233 -4.48 14.65 -6.09
C ASP A 233 -3.64 14.17 -4.89
N ALA A 234 -3.89 12.97 -4.35
CA ALA A 234 -3.03 12.32 -3.37
C ALA A 234 -1.64 12.01 -3.95
N LEU A 235 -1.58 11.52 -5.20
CA LEU A 235 -0.32 11.25 -5.89
C LEU A 235 0.57 12.48 -6.06
N ARG A 236 0.01 13.71 -6.11
CA ARG A 236 0.82 14.94 -6.13
C ARG A 236 1.69 15.06 -4.87
N LEU A 237 1.15 14.70 -3.70
CA LEU A 237 1.91 14.70 -2.45
C LEU A 237 2.98 13.62 -2.46
N VAL A 238 2.63 12.42 -2.90
CA VAL A 238 3.58 11.30 -3.01
C VAL A 238 4.74 11.67 -3.93
N GLU A 239 4.46 12.30 -5.08
CA GLU A 239 5.50 12.77 -6.01
C GLU A 239 6.45 13.78 -5.35
N ILE A 240 5.91 14.78 -4.66
CA ILE A 240 6.72 15.77 -3.94
C ILE A 240 7.63 15.09 -2.90
N ILE A 241 7.09 14.15 -2.13
CA ILE A 241 7.85 13.43 -1.10
C ILE A 241 8.96 12.57 -1.75
N LEU A 242 8.64 11.82 -2.80
CA LEU A 242 9.61 11.00 -3.51
C LEU A 242 10.72 11.86 -4.16
N ASP A 243 10.38 13.03 -4.69
CA ASP A 243 11.33 13.98 -5.28
C ASP A 243 12.25 14.62 -4.25
N TYR A 244 11.76 14.81 -3.01
CA TYR A 244 12.57 15.25 -1.89
C TYR A 244 13.52 14.15 -1.40
N ILE A 245 13.00 12.96 -1.12
CA ILE A 245 13.78 11.85 -0.54
C ILE A 245 14.80 11.31 -1.54
N LYS A 246 14.42 11.24 -2.83
CA LYS A 246 15.18 10.59 -3.90
C LYS A 246 15.61 9.18 -3.49
N PRO A 247 14.65 8.25 -3.30
CA PRO A 247 14.96 6.91 -2.82
C PRO A 247 15.75 6.12 -3.86
N ASP A 248 16.60 5.23 -3.37
CA ASP A 248 17.29 4.22 -4.16
C ASP A 248 16.38 3.00 -4.41
N PHE A 249 15.49 2.72 -3.44
CA PHE A 249 14.53 1.62 -3.49
C PHE A 249 13.12 2.09 -3.14
N ILE A 250 12.13 1.60 -3.89
CA ILE A 250 10.72 1.71 -3.54
C ILE A 250 10.16 0.31 -3.32
N VAL A 251 9.51 0.10 -2.18
CA VAL A 251 8.70 -1.09 -1.93
C VAL A 251 7.24 -0.66 -2.00
N ALA A 252 6.46 -1.26 -2.90
CA ALA A 252 5.06 -0.94 -3.07
C ALA A 252 4.19 -2.05 -2.46
N SER A 253 3.42 -1.73 -1.42
CA SER A 253 2.28 -2.54 -0.99
C SER A 253 1.14 -2.25 -1.96
N ALA A 254 0.83 -3.22 -2.82
CA ALA A 254 -0.09 -3.03 -3.93
C ALA A 254 -1.40 -3.77 -3.72
N GLY A 255 -2.34 -3.10 -3.06
CA GLY A 255 -3.74 -3.50 -3.04
C GLY A 255 -4.49 -2.95 -4.25
N PHE A 256 -5.48 -3.72 -4.72
CA PHE A 256 -6.33 -3.33 -5.84
C PHE A 256 -7.82 -3.24 -5.46
N ASP A 257 -8.11 -3.23 -4.17
CA ASP A 257 -9.44 -3.22 -3.56
C ASP A 257 -10.10 -1.84 -3.47
N ALA A 258 -9.35 -0.76 -3.74
CA ALA A 258 -9.95 0.55 -4.02
C ALA A 258 -10.66 0.60 -5.38
N PHE A 259 -10.45 -0.41 -6.25
CA PHE A 259 -11.06 -0.44 -7.58
C PHE A 259 -12.58 -0.57 -7.47
N ARG A 260 -13.31 0.20 -8.27
CA ARG A 260 -14.78 0.20 -8.25
C ARG A 260 -15.37 -1.19 -8.48
N GLY A 261 -16.23 -1.63 -7.57
CA GLY A 261 -16.87 -2.95 -7.66
C GLY A 261 -15.95 -4.13 -7.39
N ASP A 262 -14.77 -3.90 -6.79
CA ASP A 262 -13.86 -4.99 -6.41
C ASP A 262 -14.37 -5.78 -5.19
N THR A 263 -15.14 -5.14 -4.31
CA THR A 263 -15.88 -5.77 -3.20
C THR A 263 -17.28 -5.18 -3.08
N ASP A 264 -18.16 -5.87 -2.35
CA ASP A 264 -19.50 -5.38 -2.00
C ASP A 264 -19.47 -4.31 -0.87
N ALA A 265 -18.31 -4.05 -0.28
CA ALA A 265 -18.17 -3.05 0.77
C ALA A 265 -18.18 -1.62 0.19
N VAL A 266 -18.58 -0.66 1.02
CA VAL A 266 -18.55 0.77 0.66
C VAL A 266 -17.11 1.29 0.77
N LEU A 267 -16.32 0.95 -0.24
CA LEU A 267 -14.93 1.36 -0.39
C LEU A 267 -14.80 2.48 -1.43
N SER A 268 -13.58 2.80 -1.83
CA SER A 268 -13.30 3.74 -2.90
C SER A 268 -13.87 3.29 -4.25
N ASN A 269 -14.03 4.25 -5.16
CA ASN A 269 -14.63 4.06 -6.49
C ASN A 269 -13.57 4.29 -7.58
N VAL A 270 -12.38 3.74 -7.42
CA VAL A 270 -11.23 4.06 -8.28
C VAL A 270 -11.29 3.30 -9.61
N GLY A 271 -10.86 3.94 -10.70
CA GLY A 271 -10.72 3.32 -12.01
C GLY A 271 -9.29 2.87 -12.29
N SER A 272 -9.04 2.31 -13.49
CA SER A 272 -7.68 1.90 -13.89
C SER A 272 -6.71 3.09 -14.08
N LYS A 273 -7.22 4.33 -14.13
CA LYS A 273 -6.41 5.55 -14.30
C LYS A 273 -5.48 5.78 -13.13
N PHE A 274 -5.96 5.71 -11.89
CA PHE A 274 -5.12 5.83 -10.70
C PHE A 274 -3.97 4.83 -10.72
N TYR A 275 -4.28 3.53 -10.89
CA TYR A 275 -3.29 2.45 -10.87
C TYR A 275 -2.20 2.65 -11.92
N TYR A 276 -2.57 3.06 -13.14
CA TYR A 276 -1.59 3.43 -14.17
C TYR A 276 -0.71 4.61 -13.76
N MET A 277 -1.31 5.64 -13.15
CA MET A 277 -0.58 6.85 -12.77
C MET A 277 0.36 6.62 -11.59
N ILE A 278 -0.03 5.84 -10.58
CA ILE A 278 0.88 5.46 -9.49
C ILE A 278 2.01 4.56 -10.00
N GLY A 279 1.74 3.58 -10.87
CA GLY A 279 2.80 2.80 -11.51
C GLY A 279 3.78 3.68 -12.30
N ARG A 280 3.29 4.68 -13.04
CA ARG A 280 4.15 5.65 -13.71
C ARG A 280 4.97 6.47 -12.71
N LEU A 281 4.36 6.93 -11.63
CA LEU A 281 5.01 7.74 -10.61
C LEU A 281 6.19 6.97 -9.98
N LEU A 282 5.94 5.76 -9.50
CA LEU A 282 6.96 4.95 -8.80
C LEU A 282 8.13 4.56 -9.72
N SER A 283 7.94 4.56 -11.04
CA SER A 283 8.98 4.25 -12.02
C SER A 283 9.57 5.49 -12.72
N ALA A 284 9.09 6.69 -12.43
CA ALA A 284 9.36 7.90 -13.23
C ALA A 284 10.86 8.25 -13.25
N LYS A 285 11.57 8.00 -12.16
CA LYS A 285 12.99 8.37 -12.03
C LYS A 285 13.91 7.22 -12.48
N ASN A 286 15.04 7.58 -13.08
CA ASN A 286 16.04 6.61 -13.53
C ASN A 286 16.80 6.05 -12.31
N LYS A 287 17.10 4.74 -12.34
CA LYS A 287 17.89 3.99 -11.34
C LYS A 287 17.18 3.59 -10.04
N ILE A 288 15.85 3.68 -9.95
CA ILE A 288 15.10 3.15 -8.80
C ILE A 288 14.62 1.73 -9.11
N ALA A 289 14.94 0.78 -8.24
CA ALA A 289 14.30 -0.53 -8.27
C ALA A 289 12.98 -0.48 -7.49
N VAL A 290 11.90 -0.95 -8.11
CA VAL A 290 10.57 -1.03 -7.50
C VAL A 290 10.25 -2.48 -7.21
N VAL A 291 10.06 -2.80 -5.92
CA VAL A 291 9.60 -4.12 -5.47
C VAL A 291 8.14 -4.01 -5.07
N THR A 292 7.26 -4.60 -5.86
CA THR A 292 5.82 -4.65 -5.56
C THR A 292 5.47 -5.95 -4.84
N VAL A 293 4.69 -5.85 -3.77
CA VAL A 293 4.07 -6.97 -3.05
C VAL A 293 2.57 -6.86 -3.27
N LEU A 294 1.94 -7.91 -3.79
CA LEU A 294 0.47 -7.94 -3.90
C LEU A 294 -0.16 -8.01 -2.49
N GLU A 295 -1.07 -7.09 -2.20
CA GLU A 295 -1.84 -7.03 -0.94
C GLU A 295 -3.31 -7.42 -1.20
N GLY A 296 -4.27 -6.49 -1.04
CA GLY A 296 -5.69 -6.66 -1.32
C GLY A 296 -6.05 -6.64 -2.81
N GLY A 297 -7.35 -6.66 -3.09
CA GLY A 297 -7.93 -6.82 -4.42
C GLY A 297 -8.56 -8.21 -4.58
N TYR A 298 -9.84 -8.26 -4.90
CA TYR A 298 -10.71 -9.42 -4.74
C TYR A 298 -11.56 -9.71 -5.98
N GLY A 299 -11.52 -8.85 -7.00
CA GLY A 299 -12.25 -9.00 -8.25
C GLY A 299 -11.62 -8.21 -9.41
N ASP A 300 -12.37 -7.22 -9.92
CA ASP A 300 -12.01 -6.44 -11.11
C ASP A 300 -10.73 -5.61 -10.94
N GLY A 301 -10.35 -5.26 -9.70
CA GLY A 301 -9.09 -4.60 -9.40
C GLY A 301 -7.89 -5.40 -9.86
N LEU A 302 -7.91 -6.73 -9.68
CA LEU A 302 -6.85 -7.62 -10.17
C LEU A 302 -6.90 -7.82 -11.68
N ARG A 303 -8.10 -7.84 -12.27
CA ARG A 303 -8.27 -8.00 -13.74
C ARG A 303 -7.88 -6.73 -14.51
N ARG A 304 -8.08 -5.54 -13.94
CA ARG A 304 -7.99 -4.25 -14.65
C ARG A 304 -7.01 -3.26 -14.02
N GLY A 305 -6.98 -3.16 -12.69
CA GLY A 305 -6.08 -2.30 -11.94
C GLY A 305 -4.63 -2.78 -11.97
N LEU A 306 -4.39 -4.05 -11.62
CA LEU A 306 -3.05 -4.67 -11.65
C LEU A 306 -2.33 -4.53 -13.00
N PRO A 307 -2.92 -4.91 -14.15
CA PRO A 307 -2.24 -4.71 -15.43
C PRO A 307 -2.07 -3.23 -15.78
N ALA A 308 -2.97 -2.34 -15.37
CA ALA A 308 -2.80 -0.90 -15.56
C ALA A 308 -1.60 -0.35 -14.76
N TYR A 309 -1.44 -0.80 -13.52
CA TYR A 309 -0.27 -0.51 -12.68
C TYR A 309 1.04 -0.97 -13.32
N ILE A 310 1.09 -2.23 -13.79
CA ILE A 310 2.27 -2.77 -14.48
C ILE A 310 2.56 -1.99 -15.77
N ALA A 311 1.54 -1.67 -16.56
CA ALA A 311 1.67 -0.83 -17.75
C ALA A 311 2.20 0.57 -17.42
N GLY A 312 1.80 1.12 -16.27
CA GLY A 312 2.31 2.37 -15.72
C GLY A 312 3.80 2.29 -15.36
N LEU A 313 4.21 1.26 -14.61
CA LEU A 313 5.63 1.01 -14.28
C LEU A 313 6.51 0.91 -15.52
N LEU A 314 6.01 0.23 -16.55
CA LEU A 314 6.67 0.08 -17.84
C LEU A 314 6.49 1.31 -18.74
N GLY A 315 5.69 2.29 -18.35
CA GLY A 315 5.45 3.50 -19.12
C GLY A 315 4.90 3.26 -20.50
N VAL A 316 3.98 2.30 -20.63
CA VAL A 316 3.27 2.02 -21.87
C VAL A 316 2.45 3.27 -22.23
N ARG A 317 2.75 3.88 -23.38
CA ARG A 317 2.11 5.15 -23.79
C ARG A 317 0.64 4.99 -24.18
N LYS A 318 0.30 3.88 -24.83
CA LYS A 318 -1.07 3.55 -25.28
C LYS A 318 -1.56 2.34 -24.50
N TYR A 319 -2.18 2.58 -23.36
CA TYR A 319 -2.85 1.55 -22.56
C TYR A 319 -4.34 1.87 -22.49
N PRO A 320 -5.24 0.91 -22.74
CA PRO A 320 -6.68 1.15 -22.69
C PRO A 320 -7.12 1.34 -21.23
N LEU A 321 -7.35 2.59 -20.85
CA LEU A 321 -7.82 2.95 -19.52
C LEU A 321 -9.33 3.06 -19.49
N ASP A 322 -9.87 2.79 -18.31
CA ASP A 322 -11.25 2.99 -17.96
C ASP A 322 -11.63 4.48 -18.01
N PRO A 323 -12.92 4.81 -18.19
CA PRO A 323 -13.42 6.14 -17.88
C PRO A 323 -13.08 6.50 -16.44
N MET A 324 -12.55 7.71 -16.27
CA MET A 324 -12.15 8.24 -14.97
C MET A 324 -13.37 8.38 -14.06
N SER A 325 -13.23 7.97 -12.81
CA SER A 325 -14.26 8.22 -11.78
C SER A 325 -14.03 9.55 -11.07
N TYR A 326 -15.11 10.12 -10.54
CA TYR A 326 -15.10 11.42 -9.89
C TYR A 326 -15.76 11.36 -8.52
N SER A 327 -15.20 12.12 -7.59
CA SER A 327 -15.66 12.20 -6.21
C SER A 327 -16.74 13.26 -6.06
N SER A 328 -17.62 13.08 -5.08
CA SER A 328 -18.63 14.09 -4.75
C SER A 328 -17.97 15.36 -4.19
N ARG A 329 -18.68 16.50 -4.24
CA ARG A 329 -18.22 17.73 -3.58
C ARG A 329 -18.01 17.56 -2.08
N GLY A 330 -18.79 16.69 -1.44
CA GLY A 330 -18.67 16.37 -0.01
C GLY A 330 -17.36 15.64 0.28
N ALA A 331 -17.04 14.61 -0.51
CA ALA A 331 -15.77 13.89 -0.42
C ALA A 331 -14.59 14.85 -0.62
N TRP A 332 -14.60 15.69 -1.65
CA TRP A 332 -13.54 16.68 -1.84
C TRP A 332 -13.34 17.62 -0.64
N LYS A 333 -14.44 18.08 -0.02
CA LYS A 333 -14.36 18.92 1.17
C LYS A 333 -13.68 18.19 2.34
N LEU A 334 -14.08 16.95 2.59
CA LEU A 334 -13.53 16.13 3.68
C LEU A 334 -12.05 15.80 3.44
N TYR A 335 -11.72 15.36 2.22
CA TYR A 335 -10.34 15.10 1.80
C TYR A 335 -9.44 16.32 2.00
N TRP A 336 -9.94 17.53 1.66
CA TRP A 336 -9.18 18.76 1.90
C TRP A 336 -8.92 19.05 3.37
N GLU A 337 -9.83 18.68 4.28
CA GLU A 337 -9.61 18.82 5.72
C GLU A 337 -8.51 17.86 6.19
N TYR A 338 -8.55 16.59 5.78
CA TYR A 338 -7.50 15.60 6.07
C TYR A 338 -6.14 16.01 5.51
N LYS A 339 -6.11 16.41 4.24
CA LYS A 339 -4.88 16.83 3.56
C LYS A 339 -4.25 18.06 4.22
N ARG A 340 -5.05 19.03 4.69
CA ARG A 340 -4.54 20.17 5.45
C ARG A 340 -3.91 19.76 6.77
N HIS A 341 -4.55 18.85 7.50
CA HIS A 341 -4.00 18.36 8.75
C HIS A 341 -2.67 17.64 8.52
N LEU A 342 -2.62 16.74 7.54
CA LEU A 342 -1.41 16.04 7.13
C LEU A 342 -0.28 17.00 6.74
N ILE A 343 -0.56 18.02 5.90
CA ILE A 343 0.46 18.98 5.47
C ILE A 343 1.03 19.76 6.65
N ASN A 344 0.19 20.18 7.60
CA ASN A 344 0.69 20.83 8.82
C ASN A 344 1.57 19.88 9.64
N ASN A 345 1.14 18.62 9.80
CA ASN A 345 1.94 17.61 10.51
C ASN A 345 3.30 17.38 9.84
N ILE A 346 3.36 17.32 8.50
CA ILE A 346 4.62 17.19 7.75
C ILE A 346 5.52 18.41 8.02
N ILE A 347 4.99 19.63 7.92
CA ILE A 347 5.77 20.86 8.13
C ILE A 347 6.32 20.94 9.57
N GLU A 348 5.53 20.56 10.56
CA GLU A 348 5.88 20.69 11.97
C GLU A 348 6.80 19.56 12.45
N ASN A 349 6.70 18.35 11.88
CA ASN A 349 7.29 17.15 12.47
C ASN A 349 8.16 16.32 11.54
N SER A 350 8.11 16.56 10.23
CA SER A 350 8.90 15.81 9.25
C SER A 350 10.16 16.56 8.86
N LYS A 351 11.19 15.81 8.45
CA LYS A 351 12.37 16.36 7.77
C LYS A 351 12.09 16.64 6.28
N ILE A 352 10.87 16.37 5.80
CA ILE A 352 10.47 16.59 4.40
C ILE A 352 10.10 18.05 4.18
N MET A 353 10.74 18.67 3.18
CA MET A 353 10.39 20.02 2.75
C MET A 353 9.38 19.96 1.59
N LEU A 354 8.23 20.59 1.79
CA LEU A 354 7.22 20.76 0.75
C LEU A 354 7.44 22.10 0.01
N PRO A 355 7.22 22.17 -1.32
CA PRO A 355 7.30 23.42 -2.08
C PRO A 355 6.38 24.51 -1.52
N GLU A 356 6.83 25.76 -1.51
CA GLU A 356 6.06 26.87 -0.97
C GLU A 356 4.69 27.03 -1.64
N GLU A 357 4.61 26.91 -2.97
CA GLU A 357 3.32 26.99 -3.67
C GLU A 357 2.34 25.93 -3.18
N TYR A 358 2.85 24.72 -2.91
CA TYR A 358 2.05 23.60 -2.43
C TYR A 358 1.57 23.86 -1.01
N VAL A 359 2.45 24.32 -0.12
CA VAL A 359 2.06 24.70 1.26
C VAL A 359 1.01 25.82 1.25
N ARG A 360 1.18 26.85 0.40
CA ARG A 360 0.24 27.97 0.31
C ARG A 360 -1.16 27.53 -0.15
N GLU A 361 -1.26 26.59 -1.09
CA GLU A 361 -2.54 26.02 -1.56
C GLU A 361 -3.41 25.52 -0.38
N TYR A 362 -2.77 24.89 0.61
CA TYR A 362 -3.46 24.27 1.75
C TYR A 362 -3.49 25.11 3.03
N GLN A 363 -2.56 26.06 3.22
CA GLN A 363 -2.58 27.00 4.36
C GLN A 363 -3.43 28.25 4.14
N TYR A 364 -3.61 28.71 2.89
CA TYR A 364 -4.32 29.98 2.57
C TYR A 364 -5.77 30.03 3.11
N ASN A 365 -6.40 28.88 3.31
CA ASN A 365 -7.76 28.81 3.84
C ASN A 365 -7.87 29.01 5.36
N LYS A 366 -6.76 28.99 6.13
CA LYS A 366 -6.76 29.41 7.55
C LYS A 366 -7.16 30.88 7.67
N TRP A 367 -6.74 31.73 6.73
CA TRP A 367 -7.04 33.17 6.71
C TRP A 367 -8.50 33.51 6.35
N ARG A 368 -9.19 32.70 5.54
CA ARG A 368 -10.62 32.90 5.22
C ARG A 368 -11.53 32.48 6.36
N THR A 369 -11.22 31.39 7.06
CA THR A 369 -11.99 30.92 8.23
C THR A 369 -11.78 31.84 9.44
N ILE A 370 -10.57 32.38 9.62
CA ILE A 370 -10.30 33.41 10.63
C ILE A 370 -11.00 34.74 10.27
N LYS A 371 -10.94 35.21 9.01
CA LYS A 371 -11.67 36.42 8.59
C LYS A 371 -13.19 36.28 8.66
N SER A 372 -13.76 35.10 8.34
CA SER A 372 -15.21 34.87 8.44
C SER A 372 -15.68 34.78 9.89
N ASN A 373 -14.87 34.20 10.79
CA ASN A 373 -15.14 34.16 12.22
C ASN A 373 -14.95 35.53 12.89
N ILE A 374 -13.94 36.31 12.51
CA ILE A 374 -13.75 37.70 12.99
C ILE A 374 -14.89 38.60 12.49
N ARG A 375 -15.28 38.50 11.21
CA ARG A 375 -16.44 39.25 10.66
C ARG A 375 -17.77 38.85 11.31
N ARG A 376 -17.97 37.57 11.65
CA ARG A 376 -19.15 37.10 12.42
C ARG A 376 -19.13 37.58 13.87
N LYS A 377 -17.97 37.62 14.53
CA LYS A 377 -17.82 38.13 15.91
C LYS A 377 -18.08 39.64 15.96
N HIS A 378 -17.57 40.41 15.00
CA HIS A 378 -17.84 41.86 14.88
C HIS A 378 -19.29 42.21 14.49
N ARG A 379 -19.98 41.37 13.69
CA ARG A 379 -21.42 41.56 13.42
C ARG A 379 -22.30 41.25 14.63
N ARG A 380 -21.89 40.32 15.52
CA ARG A 380 -22.64 39.99 16.74
C ARG A 380 -22.47 41.04 17.85
N THR A 381 -21.31 41.69 17.95
CA THR A 381 -21.09 42.78 18.92
C THR A 381 -21.75 44.10 18.50
N ARG A 382 -21.93 44.36 17.19
CA ARG A 382 -22.69 45.53 16.68
C ARG A 382 -24.22 45.40 16.73
N LYS A 383 -24.77 44.21 17.04
CA LYS A 383 -26.22 44.00 17.23
C LYS A 383 -26.63 43.91 18.72
N ARG A 384 -25.68 44.09 19.64
CA ARG A 384 -25.87 44.05 21.11
C ARG A 384 -25.44 45.36 21.80
N ARG A 385 -25.22 46.40 21.02
CA ARG A 385 -25.20 47.81 21.40
C ARG A 385 -26.21 48.50 20.50
#